data_AF-K1TEB8-F1
#
_entry.id   AF-K1TEB8-F1
#
_cell.length_a   1.000
_cell.length_b   1.000
_cell.length_c   1.000
_cell.angle_alpha   90.00
_cell.angle_beta   90.00
_cell.angle_gamma   90.00
#
_symmetry.space_group_name_H-M   'P 1'
#
loop_
_entity.id
_entity.type
_entity.pdbx_description
1 polymer ?
#
loop_
_entity_poly.entity_id
_entity_poly.type
_entity_poly.pdbx_seq_one_letter_code
_entity_poly.pdbx_strand_id
1 'polypeptide(L)' 'MLSKDSKIYIAGHHGLVGSAIWNNLKKRGYNNLVGRSH' A
#
# COMPACT_ATOMS: atom_id res chain seq x y z
N MET A 1 -17.45 0.97 -6.90
CA MET A 1 -16.23 1.51 -7.55
C MET A 1 -15.27 1.88 -6.44
N LEU A 2 -14.10 1.24 -6.34
CA LEU A 2 -13.14 1.52 -5.27
C LEU A 2 -12.44 2.85 -5.59
N SER A 3 -12.85 3.93 -4.93
CA SER A 3 -12.25 5.25 -5.13
C SER A 3 -10.75 5.18 -4.83
N LYS A 4 -9.93 5.79 -5.70
CA LYS A 4 -8.45 5.86 -5.56
C LYS A 4 -7.99 6.53 -4.26
N ASP A 5 -8.93 7.13 -3.52
CA ASP A 5 -8.76 7.71 -2.19
C ASP A 5 -8.91 6.70 -1.03
N SER A 6 -9.20 5.43 -1.32
CA SER A 6 -9.33 4.43 -0.26
C SER A 6 -8.01 4.29 0.52
N LYS A 7 -8.05 4.45 1.84
CA LYS A 7 -6.90 4.19 2.71
C LYS A 7 -6.59 2.69 2.73
N ILE A 8 -5.42 2.32 2.21
CA ILE A 8 -4.95 0.93 2.15
C ILE A 8 -3.89 0.75 3.24
N TYR A 9 -4.21 -0.05 4.25
CA TYR A 9 -3.31 -0.35 5.35
C TYR A 9 -2.53 -1.64 5.08
N ILE A 10 -1.19 -1.57 5.14
CA ILE A 10 -0.30 -2.71 4.87
C ILE A 10 0.58 -2.92 6.08
N ALA A 11 0.23 -3.90 6.91
CA ALA A 11 1.10 -4.40 7.98
C ALA A 11 2.27 -5.18 7.36
N GLY A 12 3.49 -4.98 7.87
CA GLY A 12 4.67 -5.69 7.36
C GLY A 12 5.10 -5.27 5.95
N HIS A 13 4.87 -4.01 5.57
CA HIS A 13 5.22 -3.48 4.25
C HIS A 13 6.72 -3.50 3.91
N HIS A 14 7.60 -3.71 4.89
CA HIS A 14 9.05 -3.88 4.68
C HIS A 14 9.47 -5.29 4.23
N GLY A 15 8.57 -6.28 4.31
CA GLY A 15 8.87 -7.63 3.85
C GLY A 15 8.99 -7.73 2.33
N LEU A 16 9.51 -8.86 1.86
CA LEU A 16 9.63 -9.20 0.43
C LEU A 16 8.30 -9.04 -0.32
N VAL A 17 7.20 -9.48 0.30
CA VAL A 17 5.86 -9.38 -0.29
C VAL A 17 5.25 -7.99 -0.07
N GLY A 18 5.41 -7.42 1.13
CA GLY A 18 4.84 -6.11 1.48
C GLY A 18 5.36 -4.97 0.60
N SER A 19 6.65 -5.00 0.28
CA SER A 19 7.31 -4.02 -0.58
C SER A 19 6.87 -4.12 -2.04
N ALA A 20 6.64 -5.35 -2.53
CA ALA A 20 6.11 -5.59 -3.88
C ALA A 20 4.67 -5.07 -4.02
N ILE A 21 3.82 -5.33 -3.03
CA ILE A 21 2.43 -4.84 -2.98
C ILE A 21 2.41 -3.31 -2.92
N TRP A 22 3.22 -2.71 -2.05
CA TRP A 22 3.35 -1.25 -1.92
C TRP A 22 3.73 -0.59 -3.24
N ASN A 23 4.74 -1.14 -3.93
CA ASN A 23 5.21 -0.58 -5.18
C ASN A 23 4.19 -0.75 -6.31
N ASN A 24 3.44 -1.86 -6.33
CA ASN A 24 2.36 -2.08 -7.29
C ASN A 24 1.20 -1.10 -7.08
N LEU A 25 0.80 -0.88 -5.82
CA LEU A 25 -0.26 0.07 -5.47
C LEU A 25 0.16 1.51 -5.80
N LYS A 26 1.40 1.88 -5.49
CA LYS A 26 1.95 3.18 -5.88
C LYS A 26 1.96 3.36 -7.41
N LYS A 27 2.36 2.33 -8.18
CA LYS A 27 2.32 2.33 -9.65
C LYS A 27 0.90 2.43 -10.22
N ARG A 28 -0.10 1.85 -9.54
CA ARG A 28 -1.52 1.97 -9.92
C ARG A 28 -2.12 3.34 -9.58
N GLY A 29 -1.38 4.22 -8.91
CA GLY A 29 -1.82 5.57 -8.54
C GLY A 29 -2.61 5.62 -7.23
N TYR A 30 -2.44 4.63 -6.34
CA TYR A 30 -2.97 4.72 -4.98
C TYR A 30 -2.05 5.61 -4.14
N ASN A 31 -2.59 6.74 -3.67
CA ASN A 31 -1.84 7.70 -2.87
C ASN A 31 -2.01 7.47 -1.36
N ASN A 32 -3.10 6.83 -0.93
CA ASN A 32 -3.44 6.65 0.48
C ASN A 32 -2.95 5.30 1.03
N LEU A 33 -1.66 5.01 0.84
CA LEU A 33 -1.00 3.83 1.39
C LEU A 33 -0.48 4.14 2.80
N VAL A 34 -0.89 3.36 3.80
CA VAL A 34 -0.48 3.52 5.19
C VAL A 34 0.24 2.26 5.65
N GLY A 35 1.55 2.38 5.84
CA GLY A 35 2.37 1.34 6.45
C GLY A 35 2.66 1.72 7.90
N ARG A 36 2.17 0.97 8.88
CA ARG A 36 2.77 1.00 10.21
C ARG A 36 3.75 -0.15 10.34
N SER A 37 4.93 0.21 10.81
CA SER A 37 5.91 -0.70 11.39
C SER A 37 5.81 -0.44 12.90
N HIS A 38 5.51 -1.47 13.70
CA HIS A 38 5.65 -1.38 15.16
C HIS A 38 7.13 -1.51 15.50
#